data_AF-A0A820D526-F1
#
_entry.id   AF-A0A820D526-F1
#
_cell.length_a   1.000
_cell.length_b   1.000
_cell.length_c   1.000
_cell.angle_alpha   90.00
_cell.angle_beta   90.00
_cell.angle_gamma   90.00
#
_symmetry.space_group_name_H-M   'P 1'
#
loop_
_entity.id
_entity.type
_entity.pdbx_description
1 polymer ?
#
loop_
_entity_poly.entity_id
_entity_poly.type
_entity_poly.pdbx_seq_one_letter_code
_entity_poly.pdbx_strand_id
1 'polypeptide(L)'
;MEILASNNQSFYEQLIRIVLQSIAQAHTNDLKSIFKFLSYILLIEDSLQIKRLQLAFEGINESGSGDNCQHFTGLYSLIRTSIESEQRRAYQTVKFLINLSNRNSSCKDYFSSTAMQWEFAINWLKQQMQTSWQWSPAQNVSNEDTDTRSFQRTRSAQFTLEQAQSLLQQTTTSNNDTSTNELMELNDTQSQSSSQSTLVGID
;
A
#
# COMPACT_ATOMS: atom_id res chain seq x y z
N MET A 1 -4.60 26.72 14.60
CA MET A 1 -4.81 25.38 14.02
C MET A 1 -3.50 24.59 13.90
N GLU A 2 -2.35 25.21 13.60
CA GLU A 2 -1.05 24.50 13.50
C GLU A 2 -0.62 23.75 14.76
N ILE A 3 -0.80 24.32 15.97
CA ILE A 3 -0.38 23.66 17.23
C ILE A 3 -1.19 22.37 17.51
N LEU A 4 -2.46 22.34 17.12
CA LEU A 4 -3.29 21.13 17.25
C LEU A 4 -2.86 20.07 16.22
N ALA A 5 -2.51 20.50 15.00
CA ALA A 5 -2.00 19.60 13.96
C ALA A 5 -0.63 19.01 14.32
N SER A 6 0.28 19.80 14.90
CA SER A 6 1.61 19.34 15.30
C SER A 6 1.59 18.39 16.51
N ASN A 7 0.74 18.65 17.51
CA ASN A 7 0.56 17.75 18.65
C ASN A 7 -0.03 16.39 18.21
N ASN A 8 -0.97 16.41 17.27
CA ASN A 8 -1.51 15.19 16.70
C ASN A 8 -0.45 14.40 15.92
N GLN A 9 0.50 15.09 15.28
CA GLN A 9 1.61 14.48 14.54
C GLN A 9 2.56 13.67 15.42
N SER A 10 3.11 14.27 16.46
CA SER A 10 3.98 13.55 17.39
C SER A 10 3.26 12.37 18.04
N PHE A 11 1.98 12.55 18.39
CA PHE A 11 1.17 11.50 18.99
C PHE A 11 0.99 10.28 18.07
N TYR A 12 0.50 10.48 16.83
CA TYR A 12 0.27 9.33 15.95
C TYR A 12 1.59 8.65 15.55
N GLU A 13 2.68 9.40 15.43
CA GLU A 13 3.99 8.82 15.09
C GLU A 13 4.44 7.88 16.21
N GLN A 14 4.40 8.34 17.47
CA GLN A 14 4.72 7.50 18.62
C GLN A 14 3.78 6.29 18.75
N LEU A 15 2.49 6.49 18.49
CA LEU A 15 1.52 5.40 18.50
C LEU A 15 1.83 4.35 17.44
N ILE A 16 2.14 4.77 16.21
CA ILE A 16 2.51 3.87 15.12
C ILE A 16 3.82 3.14 15.45
N ARG A 17 4.84 3.81 16.02
CA ARG A 17 6.08 3.18 16.48
C ARG A 17 5.79 2.00 17.42
N ILE A 18 4.99 2.24 18.46
CA ILE A 18 4.62 1.21 19.46
C ILE A 18 3.86 0.06 18.79
N VAL A 19 2.94 0.37 17.88
CA VAL A 19 2.16 -0.66 17.17
C VAL A 19 3.07 -1.48 16.24
N LEU A 20 3.97 -0.87 15.48
CA LEU A 20 4.92 -1.59 14.61
C LEU A 20 5.84 -2.50 15.42
N GLN A 21 6.36 -2.03 16.55
CA GLN A 21 7.16 -2.85 17.46
C GLN A 21 6.33 -4.03 18.01
N SER A 22 5.08 -3.78 18.39
CA SER A 22 4.16 -4.83 18.84
C SER A 22 3.92 -5.87 17.74
N ILE A 23 3.72 -5.44 16.49
CA ILE A 23 3.56 -6.33 15.33
C ILE A 23 4.83 -7.15 15.10
N ALA A 24 6.02 -6.56 15.24
CA ALA A 24 7.27 -7.28 15.03
C ALA A 24 7.54 -8.37 16.09
N GLN A 25 7.10 -8.15 17.33
CA GLN A 25 7.39 -9.03 18.47
C GLN A 25 6.26 -10.01 18.82
N ALA A 26 5.02 -9.71 18.45
CA ALA A 26 3.86 -10.52 18.80
C ALA A 26 3.89 -11.90 18.13
N HIS A 27 3.25 -12.89 18.77
CA HIS A 27 2.97 -14.16 18.12
C HIS A 27 2.00 -13.97 16.94
N THR A 28 2.14 -14.81 15.92
CA THR A 28 1.34 -14.73 14.68
C THR A 28 -0.18 -14.77 14.95
N ASN A 29 -0.64 -15.41 16.02
CA ASN A 29 -2.06 -15.50 16.37
C ASN A 29 -2.62 -14.19 16.93
N ASP A 30 -1.78 -13.35 17.53
CA ASP A 30 -2.19 -12.07 18.13
C ASP A 30 -2.27 -10.95 17.08
N LEU A 31 -1.59 -11.12 15.94
CA LEU A 31 -1.49 -10.11 14.88
C LEU A 31 -2.84 -9.62 14.39
N LYS A 32 -3.86 -10.48 14.33
CA LYS A 32 -5.21 -10.10 13.91
C LYS A 32 -5.78 -8.97 14.77
N SER A 33 -5.58 -9.04 16.09
CA SER A 33 -6.07 -8.02 17.02
C SER A 33 -5.30 -6.71 16.87
N ILE A 34 -3.98 -6.79 16.69
CA ILE A 34 -3.09 -5.64 16.51
C ILE A 34 -3.35 -4.95 15.18
N PHE A 35 -3.51 -5.70 14.09
CA PHE A 35 -3.91 -5.18 12.78
C PHE A 35 -5.30 -4.53 12.81
N LYS A 36 -6.25 -5.10 13.56
CA LYS A 36 -7.56 -4.47 13.75
C LYS A 36 -7.40 -3.09 14.41
N PHE A 37 -6.61 -2.99 15.47
CA PHE A 37 -6.30 -1.71 16.12
C PHE A 37 -5.61 -0.73 15.18
N LEU A 38 -4.57 -1.16 14.47
CA LEU A 38 -3.88 -0.34 13.48
C LEU A 38 -4.83 0.15 12.38
N SER A 39 -5.79 -0.68 11.95
CA SER A 39 -6.79 -0.27 10.97
C SER A 39 -7.63 0.93 11.43
N TYR A 40 -7.97 1.01 12.72
CA TYR A 40 -8.71 2.16 13.24
C TYR A 40 -7.90 3.46 13.17
N ILE A 41 -6.57 3.37 13.33
CA ILE A 41 -5.67 4.53 13.23
C ILE A 41 -5.50 4.96 11.76
N LEU A 42 -5.31 3.99 10.86
CA LEU A 42 -5.02 4.26 9.44
C LEU A 42 -6.24 4.68 8.62
N LEU A 43 -7.45 4.39 9.09
CA LEU A 43 -8.72 4.73 8.43
C LEU A 43 -9.35 6.04 8.93
N ILE A 44 -8.70 6.78 9.82
CA ILE A 44 -9.14 8.14 10.17
C ILE A 44 -8.98 9.02 8.92
N GLU A 45 -10.09 9.56 8.42
CA GLU A 45 -10.12 10.42 7.24
C GLU A 45 -9.85 11.89 7.64
N ASP A 46 -8.58 12.23 7.76
CA ASP A 46 -8.11 13.59 8.02
C ASP A 46 -6.91 13.93 7.12
N SER A 47 -6.39 15.16 7.23
CA SER A 47 -5.23 15.62 6.45
C SER A 47 -3.93 14.85 6.71
N LEU A 48 -3.89 14.00 7.74
CA LEU A 48 -2.72 13.25 8.19
C LEU A 48 -2.81 11.76 7.83
N GLN A 49 -3.90 11.30 7.20
CA GLN A 49 -4.13 9.90 6.87
C GLN A 49 -3.01 9.29 6.02
N ILE A 50 -2.62 9.97 4.94
CA ILE A 50 -1.53 9.52 4.07
C ILE A 50 -0.22 9.44 4.84
N LYS A 51 0.06 10.39 5.74
CA LYS A 51 1.27 10.36 6.56
C LYS A 51 1.29 9.17 7.51
N ARG A 52 0.14 8.82 8.11
CA ARG A 52 0.01 7.61 8.94
C ARG A 52 0.25 6.33 8.13
N LEU A 53 -0.26 6.26 6.89
CA LEU A 53 0.00 5.13 5.99
C LEU A 53 1.50 5.00 5.67
N GLN A 54 2.15 6.10 5.29
CA GLN A 54 3.59 6.11 5.02
C GLN A 54 4.41 5.59 6.20
N LEU A 55 4.17 6.11 7.42
CA LEU A 55 4.90 5.67 8.61
C LEU A 55 4.69 4.18 8.91
N ALA A 56 3.45 3.68 8.77
CA ALA A 56 3.15 2.28 9.05
C ALA A 56 3.79 1.34 8.01
N PHE A 57 3.71 1.67 6.72
CA PHE A 57 4.12 0.76 5.65
C PHE A 57 5.60 0.87 5.26
N GLU A 58 6.11 2.09 5.18
CA GLU A 58 7.50 2.37 4.79
C GLU A 58 8.46 2.34 5.98
N GLY A 59 7.93 2.57 7.20
CA GLY A 59 8.69 2.58 8.43
C GLY A 59 9.09 3.99 8.86
N ILE A 60 9.82 4.07 9.97
CA ILE A 60 10.18 5.34 10.60
C ILE A 60 11.71 5.39 10.74
N ASN A 61 12.30 6.32 10.01
CA ASN A 61 13.72 6.66 10.09
C ASN A 61 13.87 7.87 11.00
N GLU A 62 14.32 7.66 12.24
CA GLU A 62 14.65 8.78 13.10
C GLU A 62 15.95 9.42 12.59
N SER A 63 15.91 10.69 12.22
CA SER A 63 17.12 11.45 11.83
C SER A 63 17.93 11.81 13.08
N GLY A 64 18.38 10.79 13.81
CA GLY A 64 19.31 10.93 14.93
C GLY A 64 20.74 10.75 14.45
N SER A 65 21.54 11.81 14.47
CA SER A 65 22.97 11.80 14.18
C SER A 65 23.75 11.19 15.36
N GLY A 66 23.58 9.90 15.63
CA GLY A 66 24.31 9.14 16.65
C GLY A 66 23.97 7.65 16.66
N ASP A 67 24.80 6.84 17.33
CA ASP A 67 24.76 5.36 17.39
C ASP A 67 23.45 4.73 17.92
N ASN A 68 22.44 5.54 18.28
CA ASN A 68 21.13 5.12 18.77
C ASN A 68 19.99 5.49 17.80
N CYS A 69 20.24 5.46 16.48
CA CYS A 69 19.19 5.61 15.49
C CYS A 69 18.22 4.42 15.57
N GLN A 70 17.07 4.59 16.22
CA GLN A 70 16.01 3.59 16.21
C GLN A 70 15.31 3.63 14.86
N HIS A 71 15.62 2.65 14.02
CA HIS A 71 14.86 2.38 12.80
C HIS A 71 13.68 1.47 13.14
N PHE A 72 12.46 1.94 12.93
CA PHE A 72 11.27 1.12 13.06
C PHE A 72 10.90 0.54 11.70
N THR A 73 11.03 -0.79 11.59
CA THR A 73 10.73 -1.54 10.38
C THR A 73 9.26 -1.39 9.97
N GLY A 74 9.03 -0.82 8.79
CA GLY A 74 7.70 -0.73 8.19
C GLY A 74 7.16 -2.08 7.71
N LEU A 75 5.85 -2.16 7.50
CA LEU A 75 5.17 -3.40 7.11
C LEU A 75 5.69 -4.00 5.79
N TYR A 76 6.17 -3.20 4.83
CA TYR A 76 6.76 -3.75 3.59
C TYR A 76 8.04 -4.53 3.87
N SER A 77 8.92 -3.99 4.72
CA SER A 77 10.14 -4.67 5.12
C SER A 77 9.83 -5.89 5.98
N LEU A 78 8.84 -5.79 6.88
CA LEU A 78 8.36 -6.93 7.67
C LEU A 78 7.87 -8.09 6.78
N ILE A 79 7.10 -7.81 5.71
CA ILE A 79 6.67 -8.86 4.78
C ILE A 79 7.89 -9.55 4.18
N ARG A 80 8.87 -8.76 3.71
CA ARG A 80 10.07 -9.29 3.03
C ARG A 80 10.85 -10.25 3.93
N THR A 81 11.10 -9.87 5.19
CA THR A 81 11.82 -10.75 6.15
C THR A 81 10.97 -11.94 6.61
N SER A 82 9.66 -11.76 6.72
CA SER A 82 8.73 -12.81 7.17
C SER A 82 8.49 -13.90 6.11
N ILE A 83 8.67 -13.61 4.82
CA ILE A 83 8.53 -14.60 3.74
C ILE A 83 9.46 -15.80 3.94
N GLU A 84 10.66 -15.57 4.49
CA GLU A 84 11.67 -16.61 4.71
C GLU A 84 11.53 -17.28 6.08
N SER A 85 11.13 -16.53 7.10
CA SER A 85 11.18 -16.97 8.51
C SER A 85 9.83 -17.38 9.10
N GLU A 86 8.75 -16.70 8.72
CA GLU A 86 7.41 -16.86 9.29
C GLU A 86 6.33 -16.48 8.26
N GLN A 87 6.12 -17.37 7.29
CA GLN A 87 5.27 -17.12 6.12
C GLN A 87 3.83 -16.71 6.45
N ARG A 88 3.28 -17.17 7.59
CA ARG A 88 1.96 -16.71 8.04
C ARG A 88 1.94 -15.23 8.44
N ARG A 89 2.99 -14.72 9.08
CA ARG A 89 3.12 -13.28 9.37
C ARG A 89 3.17 -12.48 8.08
N ALA A 90 3.95 -12.94 7.09
CA ALA A 90 3.99 -12.33 5.77
C ALA A 90 2.58 -12.29 5.15
N TYR A 91 1.88 -13.42 5.12
CA TYR A 91 0.53 -13.50 4.57
C TYR A 91 -0.49 -12.63 5.32
N GLN A 92 -0.50 -12.65 6.65
CA GLN A 92 -1.43 -11.82 7.43
C GLN A 92 -1.18 -10.32 7.19
N THR A 93 0.08 -9.91 7.02
CA THR A 93 0.43 -8.52 6.70
C THR A 93 -0.03 -8.14 5.28
N VAL A 94 0.13 -9.04 4.29
CA VAL A 94 -0.43 -8.85 2.93
C VAL A 94 -1.96 -8.74 2.98
N LYS A 95 -2.62 -9.65 3.69
CA LYS A 95 -4.08 -9.63 3.86
C LYS A 95 -4.55 -8.32 4.51
N PHE A 96 -3.81 -7.81 5.50
CA PHE A 96 -4.08 -6.53 6.13
C PHE A 96 -4.01 -5.35 5.13
N LEU A 97 -2.96 -5.30 4.31
CA LEU A 97 -2.81 -4.29 3.24
C LEU A 97 -4.03 -4.28 2.30
N ILE A 98 -4.39 -5.45 1.77
CA ILE A 98 -5.53 -5.58 0.84
C ILE A 98 -6.86 -5.24 1.52
N ASN A 99 -7.03 -5.58 2.80
CA ASN A 99 -8.23 -5.20 3.53
C ASN A 99 -8.34 -3.68 3.72
N LEU A 100 -7.23 -2.95 3.90
CA LEU A 100 -7.26 -1.49 3.97
C LEU A 100 -7.64 -0.87 2.62
N SER A 101 -7.05 -1.33 1.51
CA SER A 101 -7.36 -0.81 0.18
C SER A 101 -8.85 -0.96 -0.18
N ASN A 102 -9.48 -2.04 0.27
CA ASN A 102 -10.89 -2.31 -0.01
C ASN A 102 -11.85 -1.49 0.86
N ARG A 103 -11.38 -0.95 1.98
CA ARG A 103 -12.24 -0.26 2.96
C ARG A 103 -12.27 1.26 2.79
N ASN A 104 -11.26 1.85 2.17
CA ASN A 104 -11.14 3.30 2.01
C ASN A 104 -10.41 3.63 0.70
N SER A 105 -10.96 4.56 -0.08
CA SER A 105 -10.42 4.95 -1.39
C SER A 105 -9.04 5.60 -1.27
N SER A 106 -8.81 6.45 -0.27
CA SER A 106 -7.49 7.06 -0.04
C SER A 106 -6.41 6.02 0.25
N CYS A 107 -6.74 4.95 0.98
CA CYS A 107 -5.85 3.79 1.13
C CYS A 107 -5.61 3.09 -0.21
N LYS A 108 -6.66 2.87 -1.01
CA LYS A 108 -6.54 2.26 -2.34
C LYS A 108 -5.61 3.06 -3.26
N ASP A 109 -5.77 4.38 -3.29
CA ASP A 109 -4.98 5.28 -4.12
C ASP A 109 -3.52 5.29 -3.65
N TYR A 110 -3.29 5.33 -2.32
CA TYR A 110 -1.96 5.19 -1.74
C TYR A 110 -1.28 3.89 -2.17
N PHE A 111 -1.90 2.73 -1.97
CA PHE A 111 -1.28 1.45 -2.33
C PHE A 111 -1.09 1.28 -3.83
N SER A 112 -1.96 1.89 -4.65
CA SER A 112 -1.76 1.94 -6.10
C SER A 112 -0.50 2.75 -6.42
N SER A 113 -0.35 3.95 -5.87
CA SER A 113 0.84 4.78 -6.09
C SER A 113 2.15 4.15 -5.57
N THR A 114 2.07 3.26 -4.58
CA THR A 114 3.23 2.57 -3.99
C THR A 114 3.36 1.11 -4.44
N ALA A 115 2.71 0.70 -5.54
CA ALA A 115 2.67 -0.69 -6.02
C ALA A 115 4.06 -1.35 -6.09
N MET A 116 5.06 -0.64 -6.59
CA MET A 116 6.45 -1.11 -6.70
C MET A 116 7.08 -1.53 -5.36
N GLN A 117 6.60 -0.99 -4.24
CA GLN A 117 7.13 -1.32 -2.92
C GLN A 117 6.64 -2.67 -2.39
N TRP A 118 5.50 -3.18 -2.86
CA TRP A 118 4.85 -4.37 -2.31
C TRP A 118 4.45 -5.44 -3.35
N GLU A 119 4.60 -5.19 -4.64
CA GLU A 119 4.31 -6.17 -5.71
C GLU A 119 5.05 -7.51 -5.51
N PHE A 120 6.26 -7.47 -4.93
CA PHE A 120 7.05 -8.65 -4.62
C PHE A 120 6.29 -9.62 -3.71
N ALA A 121 5.48 -9.10 -2.79
CA ALA A 121 4.70 -9.90 -1.86
C ALA A 121 3.57 -10.65 -2.59
N ILE A 122 3.01 -10.05 -3.64
CA ILE A 122 1.97 -10.68 -4.46
C ILE A 122 2.56 -11.77 -5.34
N ASN A 123 3.74 -11.52 -5.91
CA ASN A 123 4.48 -12.53 -6.67
C ASN A 123 4.83 -13.73 -5.80
N TRP A 124 5.29 -13.49 -4.56
CA TRP A 124 5.49 -14.56 -3.59
C TRP A 124 4.19 -15.32 -3.27
N LEU A 125 3.10 -14.62 -2.96
CA LEU A 125 1.82 -15.27 -2.63
C LEU A 125 1.31 -16.12 -3.81
N LYS A 126 1.42 -15.60 -5.03
CA LYS A 126 1.11 -16.34 -6.27
C LYS A 126 1.95 -17.61 -6.38
N GLN A 127 3.26 -17.52 -6.13
CA GLN A 127 4.13 -18.68 -6.13
C GLN A 127 3.71 -19.70 -5.07
N GLN A 128 3.44 -19.30 -3.83
CA GLN A 128 2.97 -20.21 -2.77
C GLN A 128 1.65 -20.92 -3.16
N MET A 129 0.73 -20.18 -3.78
CA MET A 129 -0.52 -20.72 -4.32
C MET A 129 -0.29 -21.74 -5.46
N GLN A 130 0.87 -21.72 -6.15
CA GLN A 130 1.23 -22.62 -7.24
C GLN A 130 2.18 -23.78 -6.84
N THR A 131 3.15 -23.55 -5.94
CA THR A 131 4.21 -24.53 -5.59
C THR A 131 4.02 -25.38 -4.32
N SER A 132 3.26 -24.95 -3.31
CA SER A 132 2.95 -25.78 -2.14
C SER A 132 2.33 -27.14 -2.51
N TRP A 133 3.17 -28.17 -2.55
CA TRP A 133 2.85 -29.60 -2.69
C TRP A 133 1.94 -30.14 -1.57
N GLN A 134 1.74 -29.36 -0.52
CA GLN A 134 0.79 -29.62 0.56
C GLN A 134 -0.61 -29.17 0.12
N TRP A 135 -1.22 -29.89 -0.83
CA TRP A 135 -2.68 -29.96 -0.89
C TRP A 135 -3.16 -30.72 0.35
N SER A 136 -3.17 -30.04 1.49
CA SER A 136 -3.77 -30.58 2.70
C SER A 136 -5.30 -30.56 2.51
N PRO A 137 -6.03 -31.62 2.90
CA PRO A 137 -7.50 -31.63 2.88
C PRO A 137 -8.13 -30.59 3.83
N ALA A 138 -7.30 -29.87 4.60
CA ALA A 138 -7.65 -28.83 5.55
C ALA A 138 -7.88 -27.44 4.91
N GLN A 139 -8.56 -27.35 3.75
CA GLN A 139 -8.91 -26.06 3.10
C GLN A 139 -9.68 -25.08 4.01
N ASN A 140 -10.28 -25.60 5.09
CA ASN A 140 -11.05 -24.85 6.07
C ASN A 140 -10.21 -24.35 7.26
N VAL A 141 -8.91 -24.68 7.34
CA VAL A 141 -8.04 -24.23 8.44
C VAL A 141 -7.37 -22.91 8.03
N SER A 142 -7.60 -21.86 8.81
CA SER A 142 -7.15 -20.50 8.49
C SER A 142 -5.66 -20.31 8.78
N ASN A 143 -5.00 -19.46 7.98
CA ASN A 143 -3.68 -18.92 8.33
C ASN A 143 -3.69 -18.00 9.58
N GLU A 144 -4.86 -17.79 10.20
CA GLU A 144 -5.00 -17.03 11.44
C GLU A 144 -5.08 -17.94 12.69
N ASP A 145 -5.42 -19.22 12.55
CA ASP A 145 -5.86 -20.07 13.69
C ASP A 145 -4.94 -21.28 13.96
N THR A 146 -3.80 -21.39 13.27
CA THR A 146 -2.84 -22.49 13.44
C THR A 146 -1.63 -22.07 14.26
N ASP A 147 -0.76 -23.00 14.66
CA ASP A 147 0.53 -22.68 15.32
C ASP A 147 1.75 -22.95 14.44
N THR A 148 1.54 -23.42 13.21
CA THR A 148 2.62 -23.64 12.25
C THR A 148 3.16 -22.32 11.73
N ARG A 149 4.46 -22.21 11.43
CA ARG A 149 5.04 -21.01 10.77
C ARG A 149 4.83 -20.98 9.25
N SER A 150 4.50 -22.13 8.65
CA SER A 150 4.30 -22.30 7.21
C SER A 150 2.96 -21.73 6.73
N PHE A 151 2.94 -21.22 5.50
CA PHE A 151 1.72 -20.79 4.84
C PHE A 151 0.85 -21.97 4.42
N GLN A 152 -0.47 -21.82 4.57
CA GLN A 152 -1.47 -22.79 4.11
C GLN A 152 -2.29 -22.19 2.96
N ARG A 153 -2.51 -22.98 1.91
CA ARG A 153 -3.43 -22.60 0.82
C ARG A 153 -4.87 -22.69 1.32
N THR A 154 -5.54 -21.55 1.36
CA THR A 154 -6.91 -21.43 1.83
C THR A 154 -7.72 -20.62 0.83
N ARG A 155 -9.05 -20.77 0.85
CA ARG A 155 -9.94 -19.96 0.01
C ARG A 155 -9.80 -18.46 0.28
N SER A 156 -9.54 -18.08 1.53
CA SER A 156 -9.27 -16.69 1.90
C SER A 156 -7.96 -16.17 1.32
N ALA A 157 -6.92 -17.01 1.25
CA ALA A 157 -5.66 -16.64 0.60
C ALA A 157 -5.81 -16.46 -0.92
N GLN A 158 -6.58 -17.34 -1.57
CA GLN A 158 -6.91 -17.17 -2.98
C GLN A 158 -7.67 -15.87 -3.25
N PHE A 159 -8.72 -15.59 -2.46
CA PHE A 159 -9.47 -14.34 -2.57
C PHE A 159 -8.60 -13.10 -2.32
N THR A 160 -7.67 -13.19 -1.37
CA THR A 160 -6.69 -12.11 -1.12
C THR A 160 -5.80 -11.88 -2.34
N LEU A 161 -5.32 -12.95 -2.98
CA LEU A 161 -4.49 -12.87 -4.18
C LEU A 161 -5.25 -12.25 -5.35
N GLU A 162 -6.48 -12.67 -5.60
CA GLU A 162 -7.33 -12.13 -6.69
C GLU A 162 -7.54 -10.61 -6.54
N GLN A 163 -7.87 -10.15 -5.32
CA GLN A 163 -8.03 -8.72 -5.05
C GLN A 163 -6.72 -7.95 -5.20
N ALA A 164 -5.60 -8.52 -4.75
CA ALA A 164 -4.30 -7.88 -4.89
C ALA A 164 -3.87 -7.74 -6.35
N GLN A 165 -4.13 -8.75 -7.18
CA GLN A 165 -3.85 -8.69 -8.61
C GLN A 165 -4.74 -7.65 -9.30
N SER A 166 -6.01 -7.55 -8.91
CA SER A 166 -6.91 -6.51 -9.42
C SER A 166 -6.41 -5.10 -9.06
N LEU A 167 -5.89 -4.90 -7.84
CA LEU A 167 -5.32 -3.63 -7.41
C LEU A 167 -4.09 -3.25 -8.25
N LEU A 168 -3.16 -4.18 -8.48
CA LEU A 168 -1.97 -3.94 -9.31
C LEU A 168 -2.32 -3.64 -10.78
N GLN A 169 -3.30 -4.36 -11.35
CA GLN A 169 -3.73 -4.13 -12.73
C GLN A 169 -4.30 -2.72 -12.92
N GLN A 170 -5.14 -2.26 -11.99
CA GLN A 170 -5.70 -0.91 -12.02
C GLN A 170 -4.59 0.16 -12.01
N THR A 171 -3.52 -0.04 -11.24
CA THR A 171 -2.36 0.86 -11.24
C THR A 171 -1.67 0.92 -12.61
N THR A 172 -1.48 -0.23 -13.28
CA THR A 172 -0.81 -0.26 -14.60
C THR A 172 -1.63 0.42 -15.69
N THR A 173 -2.96 0.30 -15.67
CA THR A 173 -3.84 0.94 -16.64
C THR A 173 -3.83 2.46 -16.48
N SER A 174 -3.97 2.97 -15.24
CA SER A 174 -3.96 4.42 -14.98
C SER A 174 -2.66 5.12 -15.41
N ASN A 175 -1.52 4.44 -15.32
CA ASN A 175 -0.23 5.01 -15.74
C ASN A 175 -0.11 5.11 -17.28
N ASN A 176 -0.73 4.19 -18.03
CA ASN A 176 -0.65 4.17 -19.49
C ASN A 176 -1.56 5.23 -20.14
N ASP A 177 -2.71 5.54 -19.54
CA ASP A 177 -3.67 6.53 -20.07
C ASP A 177 -3.13 7.97 -19.98
N THR A 178 -2.16 8.24 -19.10
CA THR A 178 -1.56 9.57 -18.94
C THR A 178 -0.54 9.87 -20.04
N SER A 179 0.17 8.86 -20.55
CA SER A 179 1.23 9.05 -21.56
C SER A 179 0.72 9.21 -23.00
N THR A 180 -0.54 8.85 -23.30
CA THR A 180 -1.09 8.96 -24.66
C THR A 180 -1.78 10.28 -24.97
N ASN A 181 -2.14 11.08 -23.96
CA ASN A 181 -2.86 12.34 -24.15
C ASN A 181 -1.96 13.56 -24.46
N GLU A 182 -0.65 13.49 -24.18
CA GLU A 182 0.27 14.63 -24.42
C GLU A 182 0.78 14.76 -25.86
N LEU A 183 0.52 13.78 -26.74
CA LEU A 183 1.03 13.77 -28.12
C LEU A 183 0.02 14.23 -29.18
N MET A 184 -1.19 14.66 -28.80
CA MET A 184 -2.26 14.99 -29.75
C MET A 184 -2.57 16.49 -29.93
N GLU A 185 -1.88 17.40 -29.23
CA GLU A 185 -2.26 18.84 -29.19
C GLU A 185 -1.35 19.79 -29.98
N LEU A 186 -0.52 19.29 -30.91
CA LEU A 186 0.35 20.11 -31.76
C LEU A 186 0.23 19.75 -33.25
N ASN A 187 -0.91 20.00 -33.90
CA ASN A 187 -0.90 20.08 -35.37
C ASN A 187 -1.99 20.90 -36.10
N ASP A 188 -2.91 21.61 -35.43
CA ASP A 188 -4.01 22.30 -36.13
C ASP A 188 -3.95 23.83 -36.08
N THR A 189 -2.80 24.43 -36.41
CA THR A 189 -2.75 25.87 -36.70
C THR A 189 -1.85 26.19 -37.89
N GLN A 190 -2.14 25.59 -39.06
CA GLN A 190 -1.67 26.14 -40.33
C GLN A 190 -2.65 25.76 -41.45
N SER A 191 -3.68 26.59 -41.67
CA SER A 191 -4.29 26.86 -42.99
C SER A 191 -5.58 27.69 -42.86
N GLN A 192 -5.54 28.96 -43.29
CA GLN A 192 -6.59 29.73 -44.01
C GLN A 192 -6.24 31.23 -43.90
N SER A 193 -5.50 31.77 -44.86
CA SER A 193 -5.99 32.46 -46.08
C SER A 193 -6.29 33.94 -45.86
N SER A 194 -5.35 34.77 -46.32
CA SER A 194 -5.51 35.82 -47.32
C SER A 194 -6.75 36.75 -47.28
N SER A 195 -6.41 38.04 -47.20
CA SER A 195 -7.05 39.20 -47.84
C SER A 195 -8.22 39.88 -47.11
N GLN A 196 -7.96 41.05 -46.52
CA GLN A 196 -8.49 42.32 -47.07
C GLN A 196 -7.83 43.55 -46.42
N SER A 197 -7.27 44.40 -47.27
CA SER A 197 -6.77 45.74 -46.95
C SER A 197 -7.94 46.72 -46.96
N THR A 198 -8.16 47.48 -45.89
CA THR A 198 -9.05 48.65 -45.86
C THR A 198 -8.62 49.62 -44.74
N LEU A 199 -8.00 50.74 -45.12
CA LEU A 199 -7.88 52.01 -44.38
C LEU A 199 -7.66 53.03 -45.53
N VAL A 200 -8.34 54.17 -45.68
CA VAL A 200 -8.89 55.13 -44.73
C VAL A 200 -9.97 55.95 -45.45
N GLY A 201 -11.03 56.33 -44.73
CA GLY A 201 -11.89 57.46 -45.12
C GLY A 201 -11.62 58.67 -44.23
N ILE A 202 -11.51 59.84 -44.90
CA ILE A 202 -12.04 61.15 -44.51
C ILE A 202 -11.29 61.92 -43.40
N ASP A 203 -10.51 62.94 -43.79
CA ASP A 203 -10.93 64.36 -43.86
C ASP A 203 -10.07 65.12 -44.89
#